data_AF-U5T5S6-F1
#
_entry.id   AF-U5T5S6-F1
#
_cell.length_a   1.000
_cell.length_b   1.000
_cell.length_c   1.000
_cell.angle_alpha   90.00
_cell.angle_beta   90.00
_cell.angle_gamma   90.00
#
_symmetry.space_group_name_H-M   'P 1'
#
loop_
_entity.id
_entity.type
_entity.pdbx_description
1 polymer ?
#
loop_
_entity_poly.entity_id
_entity_poly.type
_entity_poly.pdbx_seq_one_letter_code
_entity_poly.pdbx_strand_id
1 'polypeptide(L)'
;MIALILCLRAARSVLGWSQTELASRAGISKPALNRLERFESEPRLETVLKIEEALSAAGVVLERQSDGKSSIILQPEVIEEMSERIKAGESVTSRGKVGGVKEERTRFFSREQMDKLNKKQ
;
A
#
# COMPACT_ATOMS: atom_id res chain seq x y z
N MET A 1 -10.99 6.28 11.30
CA MET A 1 -10.53 7.24 10.27
C MET A 1 -9.02 7.29 10.13
N ILE A 2 -8.24 7.50 11.19
CA ILE A 2 -6.76 7.59 11.11
C ILE A 2 -6.14 6.36 10.44
N ALA A 3 -6.49 5.16 10.91
CA ALA A 3 -5.93 3.90 10.40
C ALA A 3 -6.12 3.72 8.89
N LEU A 4 -7.29 4.13 8.35
CA LEU A 4 -7.57 4.06 6.92
C LEU A 4 -6.61 4.92 6.10
N ILE A 5 -6.36 6.16 6.54
CA ILE A 5 -5.44 7.08 5.85
C ILE A 5 -4.00 6.55 5.90
N LEU A 6 -3.60 5.92 7.00
CA LEU A 6 -2.30 5.24 7.11
C LEU A 6 -2.21 4.08 6.11
N CYS A 7 -3.24 3.22 6.05
CA CYS A 7 -3.31 2.10 5.11
C CYS A 7 -3.30 2.58 3.65
N LEU A 8 -4.04 3.63 3.31
CA LEU A 8 -4.03 4.27 1.99
C LEU A 8 -2.61 4.72 1.60
N ARG A 9 -1.91 5.42 2.50
CA ARG A 9 -0.54 5.91 2.22
C ARG A 9 0.44 4.76 2.00
N ALA A 10 0.31 3.69 2.78
CA ALA A 10 1.12 2.49 2.63
C ALA A 10 0.78 1.75 1.31
N ALA A 11 -0.49 1.58 0.97
CA ALA A 11 -0.93 0.99 -0.30
C ALA A 11 -0.39 1.77 -1.50
N ARG A 12 -0.47 3.11 -1.46
CA ARG A 12 0.11 3.98 -2.48
C ARG A 12 1.63 3.82 -2.61
N SER A 13 2.31 3.52 -1.50
CA SER A 13 3.75 3.28 -1.49
C SER A 13 4.12 1.92 -2.08
N VAL A 14 3.35 0.87 -1.78
CA VAL A 14 3.50 -0.46 -2.39
C VAL A 14 3.37 -0.37 -3.92
N LEU A 15 2.34 0.33 -4.39
CA LEU A 15 2.07 0.54 -5.81
C LEU A 15 3.03 1.53 -6.49
N GLY A 16 3.93 2.18 -5.75
CA GLY A 16 4.81 3.21 -6.31
C GLY A 16 4.05 4.44 -6.84
N TRP A 17 2.82 4.68 -6.42
CA TRP A 17 2.00 5.78 -6.93
C TRP A 17 2.33 7.11 -6.26
N SER A 18 2.21 8.20 -7.02
CA SER A 18 2.21 9.56 -6.45
C SER A 18 0.79 9.94 -5.99
N GLN A 19 0.64 11.02 -5.21
CA GLN A 19 -0.70 11.55 -4.89
C GLN A 19 -1.47 11.94 -6.16
N THR A 20 -0.80 12.51 -7.17
CA THR A 20 -1.44 12.83 -8.46
C THR A 20 -1.97 11.58 -9.14
N GLU A 21 -1.19 10.49 -9.08
CA GLU A 21 -1.47 9.21 -9.72
C GLU A 21 -2.67 8.49 -9.10
N LEU A 22 -2.74 8.46 -7.76
CA LEU A 22 -3.89 7.94 -7.03
C LEU A 22 -5.14 8.80 -7.25
N ALA A 23 -4.99 10.13 -7.18
CA ALA A 23 -6.12 11.05 -7.38
C ALA A 23 -6.73 10.88 -8.78
N SER A 24 -5.89 10.74 -9.82
CA SER A 24 -6.33 10.48 -11.18
C SER A 24 -7.10 9.17 -11.31
N ARG A 25 -6.58 8.05 -10.76
CA ARG A 25 -7.26 6.74 -10.80
C ARG A 25 -8.57 6.73 -10.04
N ALA A 26 -8.61 7.39 -8.90
CA ALA A 26 -9.82 7.49 -8.09
C ALA A 26 -10.82 8.53 -8.63
N GLY A 27 -10.51 9.27 -9.69
CA GLY A 27 -11.40 10.31 -10.20
C GLY A 27 -11.69 11.43 -9.19
N ILE A 28 -10.69 11.79 -8.37
CA ILE A 28 -10.78 12.86 -7.37
C ILE A 28 -9.71 13.93 -7.62
N SER A 29 -9.88 15.10 -7.03
CA SER A 29 -8.85 16.14 -7.12
C SER A 29 -7.64 15.83 -6.23
N LYS A 30 -6.42 16.10 -6.73
CA LYS A 30 -5.19 16.00 -5.93
C LYS A 30 -5.25 16.83 -4.63
N PRO A 31 -5.78 18.06 -4.60
CA PRO A 31 -5.93 18.81 -3.34
C PRO A 31 -6.84 18.11 -2.32
N ALA A 32 -7.91 17.45 -2.77
CA ALA A 32 -8.78 16.67 -1.88
C ALA A 32 -8.03 15.49 -1.25
N LEU A 33 -7.27 14.74 -2.07
CA LEU A 33 -6.41 13.66 -1.57
C LEU A 33 -5.33 14.18 -0.62
N ASN A 34 -4.73 15.34 -0.90
CA ASN A 34 -3.70 15.94 -0.03
C ASN A 34 -4.27 16.31 1.34
N ARG A 35 -5.43 16.99 1.39
CA ARG A 35 -6.11 17.32 2.66
C ARG A 35 -6.47 16.06 3.44
N LEU A 36 -6.93 15.02 2.74
CA LEU A 36 -7.21 13.71 3.32
C LEU A 36 -5.94 13.09 3.95
N GLU A 37 -4.83 12.99 3.21
CA GLU A 37 -3.57 12.41 3.70
C GLU A 37 -2.91 13.22 4.84
N ARG A 38 -3.28 14.50 4.99
CA ARG A 38 -2.85 15.42 6.05
C ARG A 38 -3.82 15.52 7.23
N PHE A 39 -4.92 14.78 7.21
CA PHE A 39 -5.97 14.81 8.25
C PHE A 39 -6.60 16.21 8.44
N GLU A 40 -6.64 17.02 7.37
CA GLU A 40 -7.14 18.41 7.43
C GLU A 40 -8.64 18.51 7.21
N SER A 41 -9.29 17.43 6.78
CA SER A 41 -10.73 17.38 6.56
C SER A 41 -11.26 15.96 6.66
N GLU A 42 -12.46 15.80 7.19
CA GLU A 42 -13.20 14.55 7.09
C GLU A 42 -13.61 14.33 5.61
N PRO A 43 -13.21 13.22 4.98
CA PRO A 43 -13.60 12.91 3.62
C PRO A 43 -15.07 12.53 3.55
N ARG A 44 -15.66 12.74 2.38
CA ARG A 44 -16.96 12.14 2.08
C ARG A 44 -16.77 10.64 1.92
N LEU A 45 -17.78 9.86 2.32
CA LEU A 45 -17.81 8.42 2.10
C LEU A 45 -17.53 8.07 0.62
N GLU A 46 -18.13 8.82 -0.31
CA GLU A 46 -17.88 8.66 -1.75
C GLU A 46 -16.41 8.82 -2.14
N THR A 47 -15.68 9.77 -1.53
CA THR A 47 -14.24 9.95 -1.77
C THR A 47 -13.45 8.73 -1.31
N VAL A 48 -13.80 8.18 -0.14
CA VAL A 48 -13.16 6.97 0.39
C VAL A 48 -13.40 5.78 -0.52
N LEU A 49 -14.67 5.56 -0.93
CA LEU A 49 -15.04 4.45 -1.80
C LEU A 49 -14.28 4.50 -3.14
N LYS A 50 -14.22 5.66 -3.79
CA LYS A 50 -13.45 5.85 -5.03
C LYS A 50 -11.97 5.53 -4.89
N ILE A 51 -11.37 5.86 -3.74
CA ILE A 51 -9.98 5.55 -3.46
C ILE A 51 -9.80 4.03 -3.22
N GLU A 52 -10.68 3.41 -2.42
CA GLU A 52 -10.66 1.97 -2.15
C GLU A 52 -10.86 1.17 -3.45
N GLU A 53 -11.77 1.59 -4.33
CA GLU A 53 -11.98 1.01 -5.66
C GLU A 53 -10.74 1.13 -6.54
N ALA A 54 -10.11 2.30 -6.60
CA ALA A 54 -8.89 2.51 -7.37
C ALA A 54 -7.72 1.64 -6.90
N LEU A 55 -7.57 1.47 -5.58
CA LEU A 55 -6.55 0.59 -5.00
C LEU A 55 -6.87 -0.88 -5.27
N SER A 56 -8.13 -1.28 -5.10
CA SER A 56 -8.60 -2.65 -5.32
C SER A 56 -8.42 -3.07 -6.78
N ALA A 57 -8.70 -2.17 -7.73
CA ALA A 57 -8.45 -2.40 -9.16
C ALA A 57 -6.96 -2.59 -9.51
N ALA A 58 -6.05 -2.15 -8.63
CA ALA A 58 -4.62 -2.39 -8.74
C ALA A 58 -4.13 -3.52 -7.81
N GLY A 59 -5.04 -4.36 -7.32
CA GLY A 59 -4.69 -5.53 -6.50
C GLY A 59 -4.33 -5.22 -5.05
N VAL A 60 -4.71 -4.05 -4.51
CA VAL A 60 -4.48 -3.70 -3.10
C VAL A 60 -5.79 -3.37 -2.39
N VAL A 61 -6.12 -4.15 -1.36
CA VAL A 61 -7.36 -3.99 -0.59
C VAL A 61 -7.04 -3.45 0.80
N LEU A 62 -7.83 -2.46 1.24
CA LEU A 62 -7.78 -1.94 2.60
C LEU A 62 -8.87 -2.62 3.43
N GLU A 63 -8.49 -3.27 4.53
CA GLU A 63 -9.42 -3.95 5.40
C GLU A 63 -9.44 -3.29 6.78
N ARG A 64 -10.65 -3.03 7.29
CA ARG A 64 -10.88 -2.53 8.64
C ARG A 64 -11.53 -3.63 9.45
N GLN A 65 -10.94 -3.95 10.60
CA GLN A 65 -11.45 -4.97 11.51
C GLN A 65 -12.28 -4.33 12.63
N SER A 66 -13.22 -5.09 13.17
CA SER A 66 -14.12 -4.62 14.25
C SER A 66 -13.40 -4.38 15.58
N ASP A 67 -12.22 -4.98 15.76
CA ASP A 67 -11.36 -4.81 16.94
C ASP A 67 -10.46 -3.56 16.87
N GLY A 68 -10.65 -2.71 15.85
CA GLY A 68 -9.87 -1.49 15.64
C GLY A 68 -8.58 -1.69 14.87
N LYS A 69 -8.24 -2.91 14.45
CA LYS A 69 -7.10 -3.17 13.56
C LYS A 69 -7.41 -2.77 12.12
N SER A 70 -6.37 -2.55 11.34
CA SER A 70 -6.48 -2.33 9.90
C SER A 70 -5.34 -3.04 9.17
N SER A 71 -5.67 -3.64 8.04
CA SER A 71 -4.79 -4.47 7.22
C SER A 71 -4.73 -3.91 5.79
N ILE A 72 -3.61 -4.17 5.13
CA ILE A 72 -3.50 -4.06 3.67
C ILE A 72 -3.32 -5.48 3.15
N ILE A 73 -4.15 -5.86 2.19
CA ILE A 73 -4.08 -7.15 1.52
C ILE A 73 -3.57 -6.91 0.11
N LEU A 74 -2.51 -7.64 -0.27
CA LEU A 74 -1.92 -7.59 -1.60
C LEU A 74 -2.35 -8.82 -2.38
N GLN A 75 -2.86 -8.62 -3.59
CA GLN A 75 -3.11 -9.72 -4.51
C GLN A 75 -1.77 -10.30 -5.01
N PRO A 76 -1.74 -11.60 -5.38
CA PRO A 76 -0.53 -12.26 -5.86
C PRO A 76 0.18 -11.50 -6.99
N GLU A 77 -0.57 -10.94 -7.93
CA GLU A 77 -0.04 -10.20 -9.08
C GLU A 77 0.82 -9.00 -8.65
N VAL A 78 0.44 -8.29 -7.58
CA VAL A 78 1.20 -7.15 -7.03
C VAL A 78 2.52 -7.62 -6.43
N ILE A 79 2.52 -8.79 -5.78
CA ILE A 79 3.72 -9.38 -5.18
C ILE A 79 4.69 -9.84 -6.28
N GLU A 80 4.16 -10.43 -7.36
CA GLU A 80 4.92 -10.86 -8.53
C GLU A 80 5.58 -9.66 -9.22
N GLU A 81 4.82 -8.60 -9.52
CA GLU A 81 5.34 -7.36 -10.10
C GLU A 81 6.46 -6.77 -9.23
N MET A 82 6.25 -6.68 -7.91
CA MET A 82 7.26 -6.17 -6.99
C MET A 82 8.52 -7.05 -6.97
N SER A 83 8.36 -8.38 -7.06
CA SER A 83 9.49 -9.32 -7.14
C SER A 83 10.33 -9.07 -8.39
N GLU A 84 9.70 -8.82 -9.53
CA GLU A 84 10.38 -8.52 -10.80
C GLU A 84 11.15 -7.20 -10.73
N ARG A 85 10.54 -6.15 -10.20
CA ARG A 85 11.18 -4.84 -9.99
C ARG A 85 12.42 -4.94 -9.10
N ILE A 86 12.34 -5.72 -8.02
CA ILE A 86 13.48 -5.97 -7.13
C ILE A 86 14.60 -6.71 -7.86
N LYS A 87 14.28 -7.74 -8.66
CA LYS A 87 15.27 -8.48 -9.47
C LYS A 87 15.94 -7.59 -10.51
N ALA A 88 15.19 -6.64 -11.08
CA ALA A 88 15.69 -5.66 -12.04
C ALA A 88 16.52 -4.53 -11.39
N GLY A 89 16.60 -4.48 -10.05
CA GLY A 89 17.30 -3.41 -9.32
C GLY A 89 16.56 -2.07 -9.35
N GLU A 90 15.26 -2.09 -9.68
CA GLU A 90 14.45 -0.88 -9.74
C GLU A 90 14.11 -0.36 -8.35
N SER A 91 13.75 0.92 -8.30
CA SER A 91 13.25 1.50 -7.06
C SER A 91 11.91 0.89 -6.67
N VAL A 92 11.83 0.48 -5.40
CA VAL A 92 10.66 -0.11 -4.75
C VAL A 92 9.63 0.98 -4.34
N THR A 93 9.99 2.28 -4.37
CA THR A 93 9.07 3.37 -4.00
C THR A 93 9.24 4.61 -4.88
N SER A 94 8.17 5.38 -5.07
CA SER A 94 8.18 6.61 -5.90
C SER A 94 9.13 7.72 -5.43
N ARG A 95 9.73 7.62 -4.22
CA ARG A 95 10.63 8.63 -3.66
C ARG A 95 12.00 8.12 -3.20
N GLY A 96 12.27 6.81 -3.24
CA GLY A 96 13.54 6.27 -2.76
C GLY A 96 14.42 5.79 -3.90
N LYS A 97 15.62 6.33 -4.11
CA LYS A 97 16.65 5.54 -4.78
C LYS A 97 16.88 4.30 -3.91
N VAL A 98 16.68 3.10 -4.43
CA VAL A 98 17.25 1.90 -3.80
C VAL A 98 18.74 2.01 -4.09
N GLY A 99 19.47 2.67 -3.20
CA GLY A 99 20.92 2.67 -3.23
C GLY A 99 21.39 1.22 -3.31
N GLY A 100 22.24 0.93 -4.29
CA GLY A 100 22.56 -0.41 -4.78
C GLY A 100 22.45 -1.49 -3.72
N VAL A 101 21.53 -2.43 -3.95
CA VAL A 101 21.46 -3.67 -3.19
C VAL A 101 22.81 -4.36 -3.37
N LYS A 102 23.74 -4.17 -2.42
CA LYS A 102 24.71 -5.22 -2.14
C LYS A 102 23.89 -6.45 -1.83
N GLU A 103 24.18 -7.56 -2.50
CA GLU A 103 23.51 -8.86 -2.40
C GLU A 103 23.40 -9.35 -0.94
N GLU A 104 22.56 -8.74 -0.13
CA GLU A 104 22.17 -9.25 1.17
C GLU A 104 20.91 -10.07 0.95
N ARG A 105 21.12 -11.39 0.94
CA ARG A 105 20.10 -12.43 0.88
C ARG A 105 18.83 -12.01 1.61
N THR A 106 17.84 -11.56 0.85
CA THR A 106 16.47 -11.41 1.34
C THR A 106 16.01 -12.79 1.80
N ARG A 107 16.04 -13.05 3.10
CA ARG A 107 15.48 -14.28 3.68
C ARG A 107 13.97 -14.14 3.63
N PHE A 108 13.36 -14.64 2.57
CA PHE A 108 11.93 -14.90 2.56
C PHE A 108 11.64 -15.97 3.61
N PHE A 109 10.80 -15.64 4.60
CA PHE A 109 10.31 -16.63 5.52
C PHE A 109 9.34 -17.55 4.78
N SER A 110 9.58 -18.87 4.85
CA SER A 110 8.62 -19.85 4.33
C SER A 110 7.30 -19.73 5.08
N ARG A 111 6.19 -20.21 4.47
CA ARG A 111 4.87 -20.30 5.13
C ARG A 111 4.98 -20.94 6.51
N GLU A 112 5.81 -21.98 6.63
CA GLU A 112 6.07 -22.70 7.87
C GLU A 112 6.80 -21.86 8.94
N GLN A 113 7.62 -20.89 8.52
CA GLN A 113 8.29 -19.95 9.43
C GLN A 113 7.35 -18.82 9.89
N MET A 114 6.43 -18.37 9.03
CA MET A 114 5.39 -17.42 9.43
C MET A 114 4.41 -18.02 10.45
N ASP A 115 4.01 -19.28 10.24
CA ASP A 115 3.13 -20.00 11.17
C ASP A 115 3.76 -20.18 12.56
N LYS A 116 5.08 -20.38 12.62
CA LYS A 116 5.84 -20.47 13.88
C LYS A 116 5.95 -19.12 14.59
N LEU A 117 5.91 -18.00 13.86
CA LEU A 117 5.93 -16.65 14.43
C LEU A 117 4.58 -16.29 15.06
N ASN A 118 3.48 -16.71 14.42
CA ASN A 118 2.12 -16.42 14.89
C ASN A 118 1.69 -17.28 16.10
N LYS A 119 2.37 -18.41 16.34
CA LYS A 119 2.14 -19.28 17.52
C LYS A 119 2.92 -18.87 18.78
N LYS A 120 3.70 -17.79 18.72
CA LYS A 120 4.51 -17.29 19.85
C LYS A 120 3.96 -16.02 20.51
N GLN A 121 2.76 -15.57 20.10
CA GLN A 121 1.99 -14.54 20.79
C GLN A 121 0.85 -15.15 21.59
#